data_AF-A0AAW0FSR9-F1
#
_entry.id   AF-A0AAW0FSR9-F1
#
_cell.length_a   1.000
_cell.length_b   1.000
_cell.length_c   1.000
_cell.angle_alpha   90.00
_cell.angle_beta   90.00
_cell.angle_gamma   90.00
#
_symmetry.space_group_name_H-M   'P 1'
#
loop_
_entity.id
_entity.type
_entity.pdbx_description
1 polymer ?
#
loop_
_entity_poly.entity_id
_entity_poly.type
_entity_poly.pdbx_seq_one_letter_code
_entity_poly.pdbx_strand_id
1 'polypeptide(L)'
;MPERKTKQERRKAEQRKAEKRVLLEKMAQKRMLSTVYAAKSLRKSAVKSRQEREQLVAQQRKLEEEERMKKGLAGQRLGKHVVPEGQIDVQLGEELSESLRGLKTEGNLFRDRFLNMQHRALVEPRVPVLPRKRTRKIKEYEKHAFKRFDRDNQ
;
A
#
# COMPACT_ATOMS: atom_id res chain seq x y z
N MET A 1 53.79 -38.53 -9.27
CA MET A 1 53.70 -37.65 -10.45
C MET A 1 53.21 -38.49 -11.63
N PRO A 2 52.20 -38.07 -12.39
CA PRO A 2 51.76 -38.84 -13.56
C PRO A 2 52.89 -38.92 -14.60
N GLU A 3 53.08 -40.10 -15.18
CA GLU A 3 54.16 -40.37 -16.14
C GLU A 3 54.00 -39.61 -17.46
N ARG A 4 55.12 -39.32 -18.11
CA ARG A 4 55.18 -38.47 -19.30
C ARG A 4 54.64 -39.25 -20.51
N LYS A 5 53.45 -38.87 -20.97
CA LYS A 5 52.77 -39.51 -22.11
C LYS A 5 53.67 -39.63 -23.34
N THR A 6 53.64 -40.80 -23.96
CA THR A 6 54.34 -41.06 -25.22
C THR A 6 53.78 -40.21 -26.37
N LYS A 7 54.57 -40.00 -27.45
CA LYS A 7 54.11 -39.24 -28.63
C LYS A 7 52.82 -39.85 -29.23
N GLN A 8 52.70 -41.18 -29.22
CA GLN A 8 51.50 -41.88 -29.69
C GLN A 8 50.29 -41.64 -28.77
N GLU A 9 50.47 -41.65 -27.45
CA GLU A 9 49.40 -41.33 -26.50
C GLU A 9 48.90 -39.89 -26.60
N ARG A 10 49.80 -38.93 -26.86
CA ARG A 10 49.43 -37.53 -27.13
C ARG A 10 48.57 -37.42 -28.39
N ARG A 11 49.00 -38.05 -29.50
CA ARG A 11 48.25 -38.05 -30.77
C ARG A 11 46.87 -38.71 -30.63
N LYS A 12 46.76 -39.84 -29.93
CA LYS A 12 45.48 -40.50 -29.61
C LYS A 12 44.59 -39.65 -28.67
N ALA A 13 45.17 -38.85 -27.78
CA ALA A 13 44.42 -37.96 -26.90
C ALA A 13 43.88 -36.72 -27.65
N GLU A 14 44.66 -36.20 -28.60
CA GLU A 14 44.23 -35.13 -29.51
C GLU A 14 43.09 -35.58 -30.43
N GLN A 15 43.21 -36.77 -31.04
CA GLN A 15 42.14 -37.38 -31.84
C GLN A 15 40.84 -37.53 -31.03
N ARG A 16 40.91 -38.13 -29.83
CA ARG A 16 39.75 -38.26 -28.93
C ARG A 16 39.16 -36.91 -28.50
N LYS A 17 39.98 -35.88 -28.31
CA LYS A 17 39.49 -34.51 -28.02
C LYS A 17 38.77 -33.91 -29.22
N ALA A 18 39.31 -34.09 -30.42
CA ALA A 18 38.69 -33.60 -31.66
C ALA A 18 37.34 -34.29 -31.91
N GLU A 19 37.28 -35.62 -31.76
CA GLU A 19 36.03 -36.40 -31.88
C GLU A 19 34.97 -35.94 -30.86
N LYS A 20 35.37 -35.72 -29.60
CA LYS A 20 34.47 -35.18 -28.57
C LYS A 20 33.94 -33.79 -28.91
N ARG A 21 34.78 -32.90 -29.47
CA ARG A 21 34.35 -31.56 -29.92
C ARG A 21 33.30 -31.65 -31.02
N VAL A 22 33.56 -32.47 -32.05
CA VAL A 22 32.62 -32.70 -33.15
C VAL A 22 31.31 -33.29 -32.64
N LEU A 23 31.35 -34.23 -31.70
CA LEU A 23 30.15 -34.80 -31.08
C LEU A 23 29.33 -33.72 -30.34
N LEU A 24 30.00 -32.88 -29.55
CA LEU A 24 29.37 -31.80 -28.80
C LEU A 24 28.74 -30.76 -29.74
N GLU A 25 29.42 -30.38 -30.82
CA GLU A 25 28.89 -29.49 -31.84
C GLU A 25 27.65 -30.08 -32.52
N LYS A 26 27.69 -31.37 -32.90
CA LYS A 26 26.53 -32.07 -33.46
C LYS A 26 25.35 -32.11 -32.48
N MET A 27 25.60 -32.36 -31.20
CA MET A 27 24.55 -32.32 -30.18
C MET A 27 23.99 -30.91 -29.98
N ALA A 28 24.83 -29.88 -29.99
CA ALA A 28 24.41 -28.48 -29.89
C ALA A 28 23.55 -28.07 -31.09
N GLN A 29 23.95 -28.45 -32.31
CA GLN A 29 23.17 -28.22 -33.53
C GLN A 29 21.80 -28.92 -33.46
N LYS A 30 21.74 -30.18 -33.01
CA LYS A 30 20.47 -30.90 -32.81
C LYS A 30 19.55 -30.20 -31.81
N ARG A 31 20.11 -29.73 -30.68
CA ARG A 31 19.36 -28.95 -29.68
C ARG A 31 18.84 -27.64 -30.29
N MET A 32 19.69 -26.90 -31.01
CA MET A 32 19.29 -25.66 -31.67
C MET A 32 18.13 -25.89 -32.65
N LEU A 33 18.23 -26.90 -33.52
CA LEU A 33 17.15 -27.25 -34.44
C LEU A 33 15.84 -27.59 -33.69
N SER A 34 15.90 -28.38 -32.61
CA SER A 34 14.71 -28.67 -31.80
C SER A 34 14.08 -27.41 -31.19
N THR A 35 14.89 -26.44 -30.76
CA THR A 35 14.38 -25.16 -30.24
C THR A 35 13.72 -24.30 -31.31
N VAL A 36 14.23 -24.34 -32.55
CA VAL A 36 13.64 -23.62 -33.68
C VAL A 36 12.24 -24.15 -33.98
N TYR A 37 12.04 -25.48 -33.97
CA TYR A 37 10.71 -26.07 -34.13
C TYR A 37 9.75 -25.70 -32.99
N ALA A 38 10.24 -25.65 -31.75
CA ALA A 38 9.46 -25.25 -30.57
C ALA A 38 9.23 -23.73 -30.47
N ALA A 39 9.98 -22.90 -31.20
CA ALA A 39 9.94 -21.45 -31.06
C ALA A 39 8.53 -20.86 -31.30
N LYS A 40 7.76 -21.43 -32.25
CA LYS A 40 6.40 -20.97 -32.54
C LYS A 40 5.42 -21.27 -31.39
N SER A 41 5.51 -22.45 -30.79
CA SER A 41 4.64 -22.83 -29.66
C SER A 41 5.04 -22.08 -28.37
N LEU A 42 6.34 -21.86 -28.16
CA LEU A 42 6.86 -21.02 -27.09
C LEU A 42 6.41 -19.56 -27.23
N ARG A 43 6.43 -19.01 -28.45
CA ARG A 43 5.90 -17.66 -28.70
C ARG A 43 4.40 -17.59 -28.41
N LYS A 44 3.62 -18.58 -28.85
CA LYS A 44 2.17 -18.61 -28.62
C LYS A 44 1.84 -18.72 -27.13
N SER A 45 2.53 -19.58 -26.38
CA SER A 45 2.34 -19.74 -24.93
C SER A 45 2.79 -18.50 -24.16
N ALA A 46 3.90 -17.87 -24.54
CA ALA A 46 4.36 -16.62 -23.94
C ALA A 46 3.36 -15.48 -24.15
N VAL A 47 2.79 -15.34 -25.36
CA VAL A 47 1.74 -14.34 -25.64
C VAL A 47 0.49 -14.62 -24.82
N LYS A 48 0.02 -15.88 -24.79
CA LYS A 48 -1.16 -16.26 -24.00
C LYS A 48 -0.96 -16.00 -22.51
N SER A 49 0.18 -16.39 -21.95
CA SER A 49 0.52 -16.15 -20.54
C SER A 49 0.60 -14.66 -20.20
N ARG A 50 1.14 -13.83 -21.11
CA ARG A 50 1.12 -12.37 -20.95
C ARG A 50 -0.30 -11.81 -20.94
N GLN A 51 -1.14 -12.24 -21.89
CA GLN A 51 -2.53 -11.81 -21.95
C GLN A 51 -3.32 -12.22 -20.70
N GLU A 52 -3.16 -13.45 -20.23
CA GLU A 52 -3.79 -13.94 -19.00
C GLU A 52 -3.33 -13.10 -17.79
N ARG A 53 -2.03 -12.82 -17.69
CA ARG A 53 -1.49 -11.97 -16.62
C ARG A 53 -2.04 -10.55 -16.69
N GLU A 54 -2.10 -9.96 -17.88
CA GLU A 54 -2.67 -8.62 -18.09
C GLU A 54 -4.15 -8.57 -17.71
N GLN A 55 -4.92 -9.60 -18.08
CA GLN A 55 -6.33 -9.73 -17.71
C GLN A 55 -6.51 -9.87 -16.20
N LEU A 56 -5.71 -10.70 -15.54
CA LEU A 56 -5.74 -10.86 -14.08
C LEU A 56 -5.41 -9.55 -13.37
N VAL A 57 -4.37 -8.84 -13.80
CA VAL A 57 -4.01 -7.53 -13.25
C VAL A 57 -5.12 -6.51 -13.49
N ALA A 58 -5.74 -6.50 -14.67
CA ALA A 58 -6.85 -5.60 -14.97
C ALA A 58 -8.09 -5.92 -14.10
N GLN A 59 -8.41 -7.19 -13.88
CA GLN A 59 -9.49 -7.59 -12.98
C GLN A 59 -9.21 -7.19 -11.52
N GLN A 60 -7.98 -7.43 -11.03
CA GLN A 60 -7.59 -7.02 -9.69
C GLN A 60 -7.71 -5.50 -9.51
N ARG A 61 -7.24 -4.71 -10.48
CA ARG A 61 -7.39 -3.25 -10.43
C ARG A 61 -8.85 -2.80 -10.39
N LYS A 62 -9.72 -3.43 -11.18
CA LYS A 62 -11.17 -3.13 -11.15
C LYS A 62 -11.77 -3.43 -9.79
N LEU A 63 -11.44 -4.58 -9.20
CA LEU A 63 -11.91 -4.96 -7.86
C LEU A 63 -11.41 -3.97 -6.80
N GLU A 64 -10.14 -3.57 -6.86
CA GLU A 64 -9.57 -2.56 -5.97
C GLU A 64 -10.26 -1.19 -6.14
N GLU A 65 -10.53 -0.78 -7.37
CA GLU A 65 -11.26 0.47 -7.65
C GLU A 65 -12.68 0.41 -7.09
N GLU A 66 -13.41 -0.68 -7.31
CA GLU A 66 -14.75 -0.89 -6.76
C GLU A 66 -14.75 -0.88 -5.23
N GLU A 67 -13.78 -1.54 -4.60
CA GLU A 67 -13.62 -1.52 -3.15
C GLU A 67 -13.31 -0.12 -2.63
N ARG A 68 -12.45 0.64 -3.31
CA ARG A 68 -12.14 2.03 -2.97
C ARG A 68 -13.37 2.92 -3.12
N MET A 69 -14.19 2.72 -4.14
CA MET A 69 -15.44 3.46 -4.30
C MET A 69 -16.47 3.11 -3.22
N LYS A 70 -16.51 1.85 -2.74
CA LYS A 70 -17.40 1.42 -1.64
C LYS A 70 -16.94 1.93 -0.28
N LYS A 71 -15.65 1.77 0.04
CA LYS A 71 -15.05 2.20 1.32
C LYS A 71 -14.87 3.73 1.38
N GLY A 72 -14.87 4.40 0.24
CA GLY A 72 -14.58 5.82 0.13
C GLY A 72 -13.16 6.14 0.59
N LEU A 73 -12.99 7.32 1.18
CA LEU A 73 -11.71 7.81 1.68
C LEU A 73 -11.41 7.39 3.13
N ALA A 74 -12.19 6.48 3.74
CA ALA A 74 -11.97 6.04 5.11
C ALA A 74 -10.53 5.53 5.31
N GLY A 75 -9.84 6.01 6.36
CA GLY A 75 -8.45 5.65 6.66
C GLY A 75 -7.40 6.31 5.76
N GLN A 76 -7.79 7.03 4.71
CA GLN A 76 -6.86 7.71 3.81
C GLN A 76 -6.35 9.02 4.41
N ARG A 77 -5.05 9.28 4.27
CA ARG A 77 -4.43 10.55 4.65
C ARG A 77 -4.64 11.60 3.56
N LEU A 78 -5.25 12.73 3.91
CA LEU A 78 -5.39 13.91 3.06
C LEU A 78 -4.61 15.07 3.68
N GLY A 79 -3.48 15.42 3.06
CA GLY A 79 -2.57 16.44 3.58
C GLY A 79 -2.08 16.09 4.98
N LYS A 80 -2.39 16.96 5.96
CA LYS A 80 -1.98 16.78 7.36
C LYS A 80 -2.87 15.79 8.12
N HIS A 81 -4.13 15.63 7.72
CA HIS A 81 -5.14 14.90 8.50
C HIS A 81 -5.52 13.57 7.85
N VAL A 82 -5.95 12.62 8.67
CA VAL A 82 -6.43 11.31 8.20
C VAL A 82 -7.94 11.30 8.31
N VAL A 83 -8.62 10.78 7.30
CA VAL A 83 -10.07 10.57 7.34
C VAL A 83 -10.36 9.49 8.38
N PRO A 84 -11.20 9.77 9.40
CA PRO A 84 -11.43 8.82 10.47
C PRO A 84 -12.18 7.59 9.94
N GLU A 85 -11.83 6.41 10.46
CA GLU A 85 -12.64 5.22 10.23
C GLU A 85 -13.92 5.29 11.07
N GLY A 86 -15.02 4.74 10.54
CA GLY A 86 -16.29 4.67 11.24
C GLY A 86 -16.18 3.73 12.43
N GLN A 87 -16.59 4.20 13.61
CA GLN A 87 -16.73 3.35 14.79
C GLN A 87 -18.08 2.66 14.73
N ILE A 88 -18.13 1.38 15.09
CA ILE A 88 -19.38 0.63 15.17
C ILE A 88 -19.79 0.66 16.63
N ASP A 89 -20.94 1.26 16.90
CA ASP A 89 -21.56 1.23 18.21
C ASP A 89 -22.22 -0.14 18.41
N VAL A 90 -21.88 -0.82 19.50
CA VAL A 90 -22.33 -2.18 19.82
C VAL A 90 -22.81 -2.28 21.25
N GLN A 91 -23.95 -2.95 21.44
CA GLN A 91 -24.48 -3.30 22.75
C GLN A 91 -23.80 -4.54 23.30
N LEU A 92 -23.46 -4.50 24.58
CA LEU A 92 -23.04 -5.68 25.32
C LEU A 92 -24.27 -6.52 25.71
N GLY A 93 -24.09 -7.83 25.87
CA GLY A 93 -25.19 -8.75 26.16
C GLY A 93 -25.93 -8.43 27.46
N GLU A 94 -25.25 -7.84 28.44
CA GLU A 94 -25.83 -7.40 29.72
C GLU A 94 -26.69 -6.13 29.60
N GLU A 95 -26.45 -5.32 28.56
CA GLU A 95 -27.17 -4.08 28.28
C GLU A 95 -28.31 -4.28 27.27
N LEU A 96 -28.35 -5.46 26.63
CA LEU A 96 -29.33 -5.80 25.62
C LEU A 96 -30.72 -5.97 26.25
N SER A 97 -31.64 -5.07 25.91
CA SER A 97 -33.01 -5.15 26.40
C SER A 97 -33.78 -6.28 25.72
N GLU A 98 -34.60 -7.02 26.48
CA GLU A 98 -35.48 -8.07 25.96
C GLU A 98 -36.61 -7.53 25.04
N SER A 99 -36.85 -6.22 25.02
CA SER A 99 -37.89 -5.58 24.21
C SER A 99 -37.42 -4.28 23.55
N LEU A 100 -37.92 -4.01 22.32
CA LEU A 100 -37.58 -2.80 21.56
C LEU A 100 -37.96 -1.49 22.25
N ARG A 101 -38.95 -1.53 23.17
CA ARG A 101 -39.37 -0.33 23.92
C ARG A 101 -38.37 0.07 24.99
N GLY A 102 -37.60 -0.88 25.52
CA GLY A 102 -36.53 -0.65 26.50
C GLY A 102 -35.18 -0.36 25.86
N LEU A 103 -35.06 -0.52 24.54
CA LEU A 103 -33.81 -0.31 23.82
C LEU A 103 -33.43 1.17 23.86
N LYS A 104 -32.27 1.46 24.43
CA LYS A 104 -31.68 2.80 24.34
C LYS A 104 -31.15 3.01 22.93
N THR A 105 -31.40 4.19 22.38
CA THR A 105 -30.79 4.61 21.13
C THR A 105 -29.32 4.91 21.36
N GLU A 106 -28.46 4.36 20.49
CA GLU A 106 -27.02 4.53 20.57
C GLU A 106 -26.47 5.34 19.42
N GLY A 107 -25.23 5.77 19.59
CA GLY A 107 -24.49 6.50 18.57
C GLY A 107 -24.87 7.97 18.44
N ASN A 108 -24.14 8.65 17.57
CA ASN A 108 -24.34 10.07 17.29
C ASN A 108 -24.47 10.28 15.79
N LEU A 109 -25.71 10.46 15.33
CA LEU A 109 -26.04 10.66 13.93
C LEU A 109 -25.33 11.86 13.29
N PHE A 110 -25.03 12.92 14.06
CA PHE A 110 -24.29 14.06 13.52
C PHE A 110 -22.84 13.69 13.23
N ARG A 111 -22.22 12.89 14.12
CA ARG A 111 -20.87 12.39 13.93
C ARG A 111 -20.83 11.46 12.72
N ASP A 112 -21.78 10.54 12.58
CA ASP A 112 -21.83 9.59 11.48
C ASP A 112 -22.05 10.27 10.13
N ARG A 113 -22.96 11.25 10.08
CA ARG A 113 -23.19 12.06 8.88
C ARG A 113 -21.95 12.86 8.51
N PHE A 114 -21.26 13.44 9.49
CA PHE A 114 -20.02 14.17 9.25
C PHE A 114 -18.91 13.26 8.72
N LEU A 115 -18.74 12.07 9.31
CA LEU A 115 -17.80 11.07 8.82
C LEU A 115 -18.14 10.59 7.40
N ASN A 116 -19.43 10.35 7.11
CA ASN A 116 -19.87 9.97 5.77
C ASN A 116 -19.55 11.06 4.73
N MET A 117 -19.75 12.34 5.06
CA MET A 117 -19.34 13.45 4.20
C MET A 117 -17.82 13.46 3.94
N GLN A 118 -17.00 13.12 4.94
CA GLN A 118 -15.56 13.00 4.78
C GLN A 118 -15.16 11.77 3.94
N HIS A 119 -15.83 10.63 4.14
CA HIS A 119 -15.62 9.41 3.34
C HIS A 119 -15.95 9.64 1.86
N ARG A 120 -16.94 10.48 1.59
CA ARG A 120 -17.37 10.90 0.24
C ARG A 120 -16.56 12.06 -0.37
N ALA A 121 -15.53 12.54 0.32
CA ALA A 121 -14.73 13.68 -0.11
C ALA A 121 -15.50 15.02 -0.24
N LEU A 122 -16.70 15.14 0.36
CA LEU A 122 -17.47 16.39 0.35
C LEU A 122 -16.90 17.41 1.34
N VAL A 123 -16.33 16.92 2.44
CA VAL A 123 -15.74 17.73 3.51
C VAL A 123 -14.34 17.20 3.82
N GLU A 124 -13.39 18.10 4.04
CA GLU A 124 -12.02 17.73 4.39
C GLU A 124 -11.91 17.18 5.84
N PRO A 125 -10.95 16.27 6.10
CA PRO A 125 -10.60 15.90 7.46
C PRO A 125 -9.88 17.08 8.14
N ARG A 126 -10.41 17.52 9.29
CA ARG A 126 -9.84 18.61 10.08
C ARG A 126 -9.99 18.36 11.58
N VAL A 127 -9.13 18.97 12.37
CA VAL A 127 -9.16 18.94 13.83
C VAL A 127 -9.52 20.34 14.35
N PRO A 128 -10.36 20.47 15.40
CA PRO A 128 -10.66 21.77 16.00
C PRO A 128 -9.37 22.48 16.46
N VAL A 129 -9.24 23.75 16.10
CA VAL A 129 -8.12 24.59 16.54
C VAL A 129 -8.45 25.15 17.92
N LEU A 130 -7.93 24.51 18.95
CA LEU A 130 -8.09 24.97 20.33
C LEU A 130 -7.18 26.17 20.63
N PRO A 131 -7.64 27.14 21.43
CA PRO A 131 -6.81 28.26 21.85
C PRO A 131 -5.61 27.75 22.66
N ARG A 132 -4.40 28.04 22.19
CA ARG A 132 -3.18 27.69 22.92
C ARG A 132 -2.92 28.74 23.99
N LYS A 133 -2.31 28.31 25.11
CA LYS A 133 -1.80 29.26 26.11
C LYS A 133 -0.93 30.30 25.40
N ARG A 134 -1.22 31.58 25.65
CA ARG A 134 -0.46 32.68 25.06
C ARG A 134 1.02 32.51 25.41
N THR A 135 1.87 32.52 24.40
CA THR A 135 3.33 32.42 24.59
C THR A 135 3.91 33.70 25.20
N ARG A 136 3.30 34.85 24.89
CA ARG A 136 3.69 36.14 25.46
C ARG A 136 2.83 36.47 26.67
N LYS A 137 3.48 36.87 27.77
CA LYS A 137 2.82 37.42 28.94
C LYS A 137 2.13 38.73 28.57
N ILE A 138 0.85 38.84 28.88
CA ILE A 138 0.13 40.11 28.80
C ILE A 138 0.63 40.95 29.98
N LYS A 139 1.11 42.16 29.71
CA LYS A 139 1.39 43.12 30.78
C LYS A 139 0.08 43.81 31.10
N GLU A 140 -0.49 43.48 32.24
CA GLU A 140 -1.63 44.20 32.78
C GLU A 140 -1.12 45.50 33.40
N TYR A 141 -1.69 46.62 32.96
CA TYR A 141 -1.35 47.94 33.46
C TYR A 141 -2.61 48.61 33.98
N GLU A 142 -2.58 49.01 35.24
CA GLU A 142 -3.64 49.82 35.82
C GLU A 142 -3.64 51.21 35.19
N LYS A 143 -4.82 51.69 34.79
CA LYS A 143 -4.93 53.04 34.24
C LYS A 143 -4.50 54.07 35.28
N HIS A 144 -3.86 55.15 34.83
CA HIS A 144 -3.33 56.21 35.70
C HIS A 144 -4.35 56.82 36.66
N ALA A 145 -5.62 56.92 36.25
CA ALA A 145 -6.72 57.44 37.06
C ALA A 145 -6.90 56.65 38.37
N PHE A 146 -6.76 55.31 38.32
CA PHE A 146 -6.88 54.46 39.50
C PHE A 146 -5.57 54.39 40.28
N LYS A 147 -4.42 54.53 39.61
CA LYS A 147 -3.10 54.55 40.26
C LYS A 147 -2.85 55.81 41.11
N ARG A 148 -3.51 56.92 40.79
CA ARG A 148 -3.31 58.23 41.45
C ARG A 148 -4.52 58.69 42.26
N PHE A 149 -5.53 57.84 42.43
CA PHE A 149 -6.81 58.21 43.04
C PHE A 149 -6.69 58.87 44.42
N ASP A 150 -5.77 58.40 45.27
CA ASP A 150 -5.58 58.96 46.62
C ASP A 150 -4.83 60.30 46.64
N ARG A 151 -4.12 60.66 45.56
CA ARG A 151 -3.37 61.93 45.48
C ARG A 151 -4.25 63.13 45.15
N ASP A 152 -5.39 62.89 44.49
CA ASP A 152 -6.32 63.95 44.11
C ASP A 152 -7.38 64.19 45.23
N ASN A 153 -7.43 63.33 46.25
CA ASN A 153 -8.35 63.38 47.39
C ASN A 153 -7.70 63.82 48.72
N GLN A 154 -6.44 64.28 48.69
CA GLN A 154 -5.72 64.93 49.80
C GLN A 154 -5.51 66.41 49.48
#